data_AF-A0A5C4Y9J4-F1
#
_entry.id   AF-A0A5C4Y9J4-F1
#
_cell.length_a   1.000
_cell.length_b   1.000
_cell.length_c   1.000
_cell.angle_alpha   90.00
_cell.angle_beta   90.00
_cell.angle_gamma   90.00
#
_symmetry.space_group_name_H-M   'P 1'
#
loop_
_entity.id
_entity.type
_entity.pdbx_description
1 polymer ?
#
loop_
_entity_poly.entity_id
_entity_poly.type
_entity_poly.pdbx_seq_one_letter_code
_entity_poly.pdbx_strand_id
1 'polypeptide(L)'
;METEVASLQTGPQVTGTVNAGDVTARAAAQNCAVALARTLELFRQSSMGHRYPAASQVVLPDACEGQRVGWKRLEAQQYSFAVTNRDGEVLAQQSGP
;
A
#
# COMPACT_ATOMS: atom_id res chain seq x y z
N MET A 1 44.54 19.67 -19.00
CA MET A 1 43.51 20.47 -18.33
C MET A 1 42.47 19.49 -17.85
N GLU A 2 42.60 19.02 -16.62
CA GLU A 2 41.61 18.17 -15.95
C GLU A 2 40.88 19.08 -14.96
N THR A 3 39.58 19.29 -15.20
CA THR A 3 38.75 20.15 -14.37
C THR A 3 38.12 19.30 -13.28
N GLU A 4 38.69 19.36 -12.09
CA GLU A 4 37.98 19.04 -10.85
C GLU A 4 36.89 20.09 -10.61
N VAL A 5 35.64 19.63 -10.48
CA VAL A 5 34.56 20.33 -9.75
C VAL A 5 33.70 19.24 -9.10
N ALA A 6 33.85 19.03 -7.80
CA ALA A 6 33.12 19.73 -6.73
C ALA A 6 32.07 18.79 -6.13
N SER A 7 32.50 18.12 -5.05
CA SER A 7 31.74 17.93 -3.81
C SER A 7 30.22 17.95 -3.96
N LEU A 8 29.66 16.78 -4.28
CA LEU A 8 28.24 16.54 -4.12
C LEU A 8 27.90 16.61 -2.63
N GLN A 9 27.22 17.69 -2.33
CA GLN A 9 26.78 18.16 -1.04
C GLN A 9 26.08 17.04 -0.28
N THR A 10 26.56 16.82 0.94
CA THR A 10 25.91 16.07 2.00
C THR A 10 24.46 16.56 2.12
N GLY A 11 23.53 15.79 1.56
CA GLY A 11 22.10 15.98 1.78
C GLY A 11 21.79 15.94 3.29
N PRO A 12 20.64 16.50 3.70
CA PRO A 12 20.29 16.62 5.11
C PRO A 12 20.49 15.28 5.81
N GLN A 13 21.43 15.26 6.75
CA GLN A 13 21.62 14.14 7.65
C GLN A 13 20.32 14.01 8.44
N VAL A 14 19.52 13.03 8.05
CA VAL A 14 18.34 12.61 8.79
C VAL A 14 18.85 12.12 10.15
N THR A 15 18.86 13.02 11.12
CA THR A 15 19.13 12.74 12.53
C THR A 15 17.93 12.03 13.12
N GLY A 16 17.81 10.76 12.75
CA GLY A 16 16.90 9.79 13.30
C GLY A 16 17.37 8.45 12.79
N THR A 17 17.60 7.49 13.68
CA THR A 17 17.77 6.09 13.27
C THR A 17 16.48 5.66 12.60
N VAL A 18 16.37 5.88 11.29
CA VAL A 18 15.30 5.33 10.48
C VAL A 18 15.50 3.84 10.50
N ASN A 19 14.67 3.14 11.26
CA ASN A 19 14.72 1.69 11.34
C ASN A 19 14.43 1.17 9.93
N ALA A 20 15.43 0.62 9.24
CA ALA A 20 15.29 0.15 7.86
C ALA A 20 14.13 -0.86 7.71
N GLY A 21 13.89 -1.68 8.75
CA GLY A 21 12.76 -2.60 8.81
C GLY A 21 11.40 -1.90 8.79
N ASP A 22 11.28 -0.71 9.38
CA ASP A 22 10.05 0.08 9.38
C ASP A 22 9.74 0.64 7.99
N VAL A 23 10.76 1.15 7.29
CA VAL A 23 10.66 1.61 5.91
C VAL A 23 10.28 0.46 4.97
N THR A 24 10.92 -0.70 5.11
CA THR A 24 10.59 -1.87 4.30
C THR A 24 9.17 -2.37 4.57
N ALA A 25 8.75 -2.43 5.84
CA ALA A 25 7.38 -2.83 6.19
C ALA A 25 6.35 -1.87 5.60
N ARG A 26 6.60 -0.55 5.68
CA ARG A 26 5.72 0.48 5.13
C ARG A 26 5.64 0.42 3.61
N ALA A 27 6.77 0.22 2.93
CA ALA A 27 6.81 0.03 1.48
C ALA A 27 6.06 -1.23 1.04
N ALA A 28 6.22 -2.35 1.75
CA ALA A 28 5.48 -3.58 1.49
C ALA A 28 3.96 -3.37 1.68
N ALA A 29 3.56 -2.69 2.76
CA ALA A 29 2.16 -2.35 3.01
C ALA A 29 1.57 -1.43 1.92
N GLN A 30 2.34 -0.45 1.44
CA GLN A 30 1.93 0.37 0.29
C GLN A 30 1.74 -0.48 -0.97
N ASN A 31 2.65 -1.41 -1.24
CA ASN A 31 2.54 -2.31 -2.38
C ASN A 31 1.28 -3.18 -2.30
N CYS A 32 1.02 -3.79 -1.14
CA CYS A 32 -0.23 -4.50 -0.84
C CYS A 32 -1.46 -3.62 -1.11
N ALA A 33 -1.47 -2.39 -0.59
CA ALA A 33 -2.62 -1.50 -0.73
C ALA A 33 -2.90 -1.15 -2.19
N VAL A 34 -1.86 -0.85 -2.97
CA VAL A 34 -1.99 -0.55 -4.41
C VAL A 34 -2.43 -1.79 -5.20
N ALA A 35 -1.84 -2.95 -4.92
CA ALA A 35 -2.20 -4.19 -5.58
C ALA A 35 -3.67 -4.57 -5.31
N LEU A 36 -4.11 -4.47 -4.05
CA LEU A 36 -5.49 -4.76 -3.68
C LEU A 36 -6.48 -3.77 -4.31
N ALA A 37 -6.18 -2.46 -4.27
CA ALA A 37 -6.99 -1.44 -4.92
C ALA A 37 -7.17 -1.73 -6.43
N ARG A 38 -6.09 -2.15 -7.10
CA ARG A 38 -6.13 -2.55 -8.52
C ARG A 38 -6.98 -3.81 -8.74
N THR A 39 -6.87 -4.82 -7.87
CA THR A 39 -7.72 -6.02 -7.94
C THR A 39 -9.19 -5.69 -7.80
N LEU A 40 -9.55 -4.80 -6.86
CA LEU A 40 -10.92 -4.33 -6.67
C LEU A 40 -11.45 -3.62 -7.93
N GLU A 41 -10.63 -2.75 -8.54
CA GLU A 41 -11.02 -2.07 -9.78
C GLU A 41 -11.18 -3.01 -10.97
N LEU A 42 -10.29 -3.99 -11.13
CA LEU A 42 -10.41 -4.99 -12.18
C LEU A 42 -11.68 -5.84 -12.03
N PHE A 43 -12.02 -6.21 -10.79
CA PHE A 43 -13.28 -6.89 -10.50
C PHE A 43 -14.46 -5.99 -10.88
N ARG A 44 -14.45 -4.72 -10.45
CA ARG A 44 -15.51 -3.75 -10.73
C ARG A 44 -15.75 -3.65 -12.23
N GLN A 45 -14.70 -3.45 -13.01
CA GLN A 45 -14.74 -3.33 -14.48
C GLN A 45 -15.28 -4.59 -15.17
N SER A 46 -15.02 -5.77 -14.61
CA SER A 46 -15.44 -7.05 -15.20
C SER A 46 -16.82 -7.52 -14.71
N SER A 47 -17.37 -6.90 -13.66
CA SER A 47 -18.63 -7.30 -13.07
C SER A 47 -19.84 -6.72 -13.81
N MET A 48 -20.93 -7.50 -13.84
CA MET A 48 -22.24 -6.99 -14.24
C MET A 48 -22.68 -5.88 -13.26
N GLY A 49 -22.86 -4.66 -13.76
CA GLY A 49 -23.28 -3.50 -12.97
C GLY A 49 -22.14 -2.69 -12.36
N HIS A 50 -20.88 -2.92 -12.75
CA HIS A 50 -19.73 -2.12 -12.33
C HIS A 50 -19.58 -1.99 -10.81
N ARG A 51 -19.72 -3.11 -10.09
CA ARG A 51 -19.71 -3.18 -8.62
C ARG A 51 -18.47 -3.87 -8.04
N TYR A 52 -18.07 -3.45 -6.85
CA TYR A 52 -17.04 -4.15 -6.09
C TYR A 52 -17.53 -5.50 -5.52
N PRO A 53 -16.59 -6.41 -5.20
CA PRO A 53 -16.92 -7.68 -4.57
C PRO A 53 -17.37 -7.51 -3.11
N ALA A 54 -18.07 -8.50 -2.56
CA ALA A 54 -18.23 -8.62 -1.11
C ALA A 54 -16.90 -9.07 -0.48
N ALA A 55 -16.68 -8.77 0.81
CA ALA A 55 -15.44 -9.11 1.51
C ALA A 55 -15.06 -10.60 1.43
N SER A 56 -16.06 -11.49 1.49
CA SER A 56 -15.86 -12.95 1.37
C SER A 56 -15.44 -13.41 -0.04
N GLN A 57 -15.56 -12.56 -1.06
CA GLN A 57 -15.17 -12.85 -2.43
C GLN A 57 -13.78 -12.30 -2.77
N VAL A 58 -13.18 -11.49 -1.88
CA VAL A 58 -11.87 -10.91 -2.12
C VAL A 58 -10.78 -11.95 -1.85
N VAL A 59 -10.05 -12.29 -2.89
CA VAL A 59 -8.76 -12.98 -2.77
C VAL A 59 -7.68 -11.92 -2.67
N LEU A 60 -6.91 -11.95 -1.57
CA LEU A 60 -5.82 -11.00 -1.39
C LEU A 60 -4.67 -11.30 -2.36
N PRO A 61 -4.04 -10.28 -2.96
CA PRO A 61 -2.88 -10.48 -3.84
C PRO A 61 -1.65 -10.92 -3.04
N ASP A 62 -0.70 -11.62 -3.67
CA ASP A 62 0.58 -12.03 -3.06
C ASP A 62 1.34 -10.86 -2.40
N ALA A 63 1.21 -9.65 -2.96
CA ALA A 63 1.80 -8.44 -2.38
C ALA A 63 1.34 -8.14 -0.94
N CYS A 64 0.23 -8.74 -0.49
CA CYS A 64 -0.30 -8.63 0.86
C CYS A 64 0.17 -9.76 1.79
N GLU A 65 1.06 -10.65 1.37
CA GLU A 65 1.61 -11.69 2.23
C GLU A 65 2.23 -11.10 3.51
N GLY A 66 1.90 -11.69 4.66
CA GLY A 66 2.39 -11.25 5.96
C GLY A 66 1.78 -9.94 6.48
N GLN A 67 0.92 -9.28 5.70
CA GLN A 67 0.16 -8.09 6.11
C GLN A 67 -1.28 -8.46 6.49
N ARG A 68 -1.95 -7.58 7.25
CA ARG A 68 -3.37 -7.72 7.57
C ARG A 68 -4.17 -6.60 6.93
N VAL A 69 -5.20 -6.95 6.15
CA VAL A 69 -6.13 -5.99 5.55
C VAL A 69 -7.37 -5.86 6.42
N GLY A 70 -7.61 -4.65 6.91
CA GLY A 70 -8.80 -4.29 7.67
C GLY A 70 -9.76 -3.44 6.84
N TRP A 71 -10.92 -3.99 6.48
CA TRP A 71 -11.97 -3.26 5.78
C TRP A 71 -12.66 -2.28 6.74
N LYS A 72 -12.66 -1.00 6.36
CA LYS A 72 -13.54 0.00 6.97
C LYS A 72 -14.85 0.10 6.20
N ARG A 73 -14.80 -0.14 4.88
CA ARG A 73 -15.95 -0.17 3.99
C ARG A 73 -15.64 -1.04 2.79
N LEU A 74 -16.58 -1.89 2.39
CA LEU A 74 -16.54 -2.60 1.10
C LEU A 74 -17.98 -2.86 0.68
N GLU A 75 -18.49 -1.98 -0.15
CA GLU A 75 -19.87 -1.92 -0.62
C GLU A 75 -19.87 -1.95 -2.15
N ALA A 76 -21.05 -2.16 -2.76
CA ALA A 76 -21.17 -2.34 -4.21
C ALA A 76 -20.52 -1.21 -5.02
N GLN A 77 -20.59 0.02 -4.53
CA GLN A 77 -20.07 1.18 -5.23
C GLN A 77 -18.86 1.79 -4.59
N GLN A 78 -18.36 1.31 -3.43
CA GLN A 78 -17.29 1.98 -2.71
C GLN A 78 -16.45 1.10 -1.78
N TYR A 79 -15.20 1.48 -1.54
CA TYR A 79 -14.33 0.79 -0.57
C TYR A 79 -13.42 1.73 0.22
N SER A 80 -13.03 1.27 1.41
CA SER A 80 -11.90 1.79 2.18
C SER A 80 -11.32 0.71 3.08
N PHE A 81 -10.00 0.65 3.17
CA PHE A 81 -9.31 -0.31 4.01
C PHE A 81 -7.96 0.23 4.50
N ALA A 82 -7.46 -0.40 5.55
CA ALA A 82 -6.11 -0.20 6.05
C ALA A 82 -5.31 -1.50 5.91
N VAL A 83 -4.02 -1.35 5.62
CA VAL A 83 -3.03 -2.42 5.70
C VAL A 83 -2.24 -2.21 6.98
N THR A 84 -2.22 -3.25 7.82
CA THR A 84 -1.59 -3.22 9.12
C THR A 84 -0.52 -4.30 9.25
N ASN A 85 0.47 -4.03 10.10
CA ASN A 85 1.41 -5.06 10.54
C ASN A 85 0.75 -6.03 11.53
N ARG A 86 1.53 -7.00 12.05
CA ARG A 86 1.01 -8.01 13.00
C ARG A 86 0.58 -7.40 14.34
N ASP A 87 1.19 -6.29 14.72
CA ASP A 87 0.93 -5.52 15.93
C ASP A 87 -0.31 -4.61 15.81
N GLY A 88 -0.88 -4.51 14.60
CA GLY A 88 -2.08 -3.70 14.31
C GLY A 88 -1.79 -2.24 13.97
N GLU A 89 -0.52 -1.86 13.80
CA GLU A 89 -0.16 -0.52 13.34
C GLU A 89 -0.56 -0.33 11.88
N VAL A 90 -1.17 0.81 11.57
CA VAL A 90 -1.54 1.18 10.20
C VAL A 90 -0.32 1.67 9.44
N LEU A 91 0.08 0.85 8.46
CA LEU A 91 1.21 1.14 7.59
C LEU A 91 0.79 1.78 6.26
N ALA A 92 -0.38 1.44 5.75
CA ALA A 92 -0.94 2.03 4.54
C ALA A 92 -2.47 2.05 4.59
N GLN A 93 -3.09 2.95 3.82
CA GLN A 93 -4.53 3.03 3.66
C GLN A 93 -4.89 3.33 2.21
N GLN A 94 -6.03 2.81 1.77
CA GLN A 94 -6.59 3.08 0.45
C GLN A 94 -8.10 3.19 0.51
N SER A 95 -8.64 3.94 -0.43
CA SER A 95 -10.08 4.15 -0.60
C SER A 95 -10.37 4.46 -2.07
N GLY A 96 -11.52 3.99 -2.54
CA GLY A 96 -12.04 4.27 -3.88
C GLY A 96 -13.49 4.73 -3.83
N PRO A 97 -13.98 5.29 -4.96
CA PRO A 97 -15.36 5.74 -5.07
C PRO A 97 -16.27 4.59 -4.79
#